data_AF-A0A9E6DGS9-F1
#
_entry.id   AF-A0A9E6DGS9-F1
#
_cell.length_a   1.000
_cell.length_b   1.000
_cell.length_c   1.000
_cell.angle_alpha   90.00
_cell.angle_beta   90.00
_cell.angle_gamma   90.00
#
_symmetry.space_group_name_H-M   'P 1'
#
loop_
_entity.id
_entity.type
_entity.pdbx_description
1 polymer ?
#
loop_
_entity_poly.entity_id
_entity_poly.type
_entity_poly.pdbx_seq_one_letter_code
_entity_poly.pdbx_strand_id
1 'polypeptide(L)' 'MVLPDTFIDHANPRDMYDVAGLNAEDIEAKVLDTLDIGVVRGRSGAR' A
#
# COMPACT_ATOMS: atom_id res chain seq x y z
N MET A 1 -5.13 -3.01 7.06
CA MET A 1 -3.91 -3.83 6.92
C MET A 1 -3.59 -4.44 8.27
N VAL A 2 -2.90 -5.59 8.28
CA VAL A 2 -2.45 -6.30 9.48
C VAL A 2 -1.04 -6.79 9.20
N LEU A 3 -0.13 -6.66 10.17
CA LEU A 3 1.23 -7.20 10.04
C LEU A 3 1.15 -8.72 9.83
N PRO A 4 1.92 -9.31 8.90
CA PRO A 4 1.86 -10.75 8.66
C PRO A 4 2.25 -11.53 9.91
N ASP A 5 1.51 -12.60 10.19
CA ASP A 5 1.87 -13.57 11.21
C ASP A 5 2.89 -14.57 10.66
N THR A 6 4.05 -14.04 10.25
CA THR A 6 5.18 -14.82 9.74
C THR A 6 6.49 -14.07 9.97
N PHE A 7 7.60 -14.79 10.06
CA PHE A 7 8.91 -14.16 10.14
C PHE A 7 9.35 -13.68 8.75
N ILE A 8 9.88 -12.46 8.70
CA ILE A 8 10.44 -11.85 7.49
C ILE A 8 11.96 -11.89 7.62
N ASP A 9 12.64 -12.29 6.55
CA ASP A 9 14.10 -12.26 6.50
C ASP A 9 14.62 -10.83 6.66
N HIS A 10 15.78 -10.69 7.31
CA HIS A 10 16.37 -9.38 7.52
C HIS A 10 16.83 -8.79 6.18
N ALA A 11 16.35 -7.59 5.88
CA ALA A 11 16.73 -6.83 4.70
C ALA A 11 16.77 -5.33 5.07
N ASN A 12 16.94 -4.46 4.08
CA ASN A 12 16.71 -3.04 4.33
C ASN A 12 15.21 -2.79 4.64
N PRO A 13 14.86 -1.69 5.32
CA PRO A 13 13.49 -1.44 5.75
C PRO A 13 12.46 -1.40 4.62
N ARG A 14 12.83 -0.92 3.43
CA ARG A 14 11.94 -0.83 2.27
C ARG A 14 11.45 -2.23 1.87
N ASP A 15 12.39 -3.15 1.69
CA ASP A 15 12.12 -4.52 1.25
C ASP A 15 11.34 -5.30 2.32
N MET A 16 11.66 -5.10 3.61
CA MET A 16 10.91 -5.73 4.70
C MET A 16 9.45 -5.29 4.72
N TYR A 17 9.18 -4.01 4.49
CA TYR A 17 7.82 -3.48 4.43
C TYR A 17 7.09 -3.83 3.14
N ASP A 18 7.81 -4.04 2.02
CA ASP A 18 7.21 -4.56 0.79
C ASP A 18 6.65 -5.98 1.04
N VAL A 19 7.44 -6.85 1.68
CA VAL A 19 6.97 -8.21 2.05
C VAL A 19 5.80 -8.15 3.04
N ALA A 20 5.84 -7.22 3.99
CA ALA A 20 4.75 -7.04 4.94
C ALA A 20 3.49 -6.40 4.33
N GLY A 21 3.58 -5.85 3.12
CA GLY A 21 2.56 -5.01 2.51
C GLY A 21 2.22 -3.82 3.41
N LEU A 22 3.24 -3.14 3.93
CA LEU A 22 3.12 -2.01 4.88
C LEU A 22 3.84 -0.75 4.37
N ASN A 23 4.21 -0.72 3.10
CA ASN A 23 4.81 0.48 2.50
C ASN A 23 3.76 1.58 2.30
N ALA A 24 4.23 2.82 2.11
CA ALA A 24 3.35 3.98 1.96
C ALA A 24 2.35 3.81 0.80
N GLU A 25 2.77 3.20 -0.30
CA GLU A 25 1.95 2.92 -1.47
C GLU A 25 0.83 1.91 -1.16
N ASP A 26 1.10 0.90 -0.33
CA ASP A 26 0.10 -0.08 0.10
C ASP A 26 -0.93 0.56 1.05
N ILE A 27 -0.46 1.45 1.93
CA ILE A 27 -1.34 2.21 2.83
C ILE A 27 -2.24 3.15 2.03
N GLU A 28 -1.69 3.88 1.05
CA GLU A 28 -2.45 4.73 0.15
C GLU A 28 -3.53 3.93 -0.58
N ALA A 29 -3.15 2.81 -1.19
CA ALA A 29 -4.08 1.93 -1.88
C ALA A 29 -5.19 1.43 -0.94
N LYS A 30 -4.84 1.02 0.29
CA LYS A 30 -5.83 0.55 1.25
C LYS A 30 -6.78 1.66 1.70
N VAL A 31 -6.29 2.89 1.87
CA VAL A 31 -7.15 4.03 2.21
C VAL A 31 -8.11 4.33 1.08
N LEU A 32 -7.64 4.38 -0.17
CA LEU A 32 -8.50 4.60 -1.34
C LEU A 32 -9.56 3.51 -1.51
N ASP A 33 -9.18 2.24 -1.33
CA ASP A 33 -10.08 1.08 -1.30
C ASP A 33 -11.12 1.20 -0.17
N THR A 34 -10.68 1.55 1.04
CA THR A 34 -11.57 1.67 2.21
C THR A 34 -12.59 2.81 2.06
N LEU A 35 -12.21 3.89 1.36
CA LEU A 35 -13.08 5.02 1.09
C LEU A 35 -13.97 4.83 -0.15
N ASP A 36 -13.85 3.70 -0.86
CA ASP A 36 -14.51 3.41 -2.14
C ASP A 36 -14.16 4.45 -3.25
N ILE A 37 -12.95 5.01 -3.16
CA ILE A 37 -12.42 6.00 -4.12
C ILE A 37 -11.43 5.28 -5.03
N GLY A 38 -11.87 4.21 -5.71
CA GLY A 38 -11.00 3.38 -6.54
C GLY A 38 -10.46 4.06 -7.81
N VAL A 39 -11.06 5.19 -8.25
CA VAL A 39 -10.82 5.76 -9.58
C VAL A 39 -10.77 7.30 -9.60
N VAL A 40 -9.83 7.89 -8.86
CA VAL A 40 -9.49 9.32 -9.05
C VAL A 40 -8.28 9.52 -9.98
N ARG A 41 -7.47 8.48 -10.22
CA ARG A 41 -6.25 8.57 -11.03
C ARG A 41 -6.50 8.96 -12.51
N GLY A 42 -7.73 8.75 -13.03
CA GLY A 42 -8.10 9.10 -14.41
C GLY A 42 -8.82 10.43 -14.63
N ARG A 43 -9.20 11.17 -13.56
CA ARG A 43 -10.10 12.34 -13.70
C ARG A 43 -9.44 13.71 -13.51
N SER A 44 -8.16 13.76 -13.13
CA SER A 44 -7.45 15.03 -12.92
C SER A 44 -6.70 15.56 -14.17
N GLY A 45 -6.85 14.92 -15.33
CA GLY A 45 -6.05 15.21 -16.53
C GLY A 45 -6.83 15.46 -17.83
N ALA A 46 -8.17 15.53 -17.80
CA ALA A 46 -8.96 15.94 -18.96
C ALA A 46 -9.41 17.39 -18.78
N ARG A 47 -8.52 18.32 -19.11
CA ARG A 47 -8.91 19.62 -19.63
C ARG A 47 -9.05 19.51 -21.15
#